data_AF-A0A8T6NTX3-F1
#
_entry.id   AF-A0A8T6NTX3-F1
#
_cell.length_a   1.000
_cell.length_b   1.000
_cell.length_c   1.000
_cell.angle_alpha   90.00
_cell.angle_beta   90.00
_cell.angle_gamma   90.00
#
_symmetry.space_group_name_H-M   'P 1'
#
loop_
_entity.id
_entity.type
_entity.pdbx_description
1 polymer ?
#
loop_
_entity_poly.entity_id
_entity_poly.type
_entity_poly.pdbx_seq_one_letter_code
_entity_poly.pdbx_strand_id
1 'polypeptide(L)' 'GVALPFLRLDYIWYSPELRATKAYTGPFIGADHLPVIVQLELK' A
#
# COMPACT_ATOMS: atom_id res chain seq x y z
N GLY A 1 -6.62 -6.53 19.22
CA GLY A 1 -6.84 -5.08 19.05
C GLY A 1 -8.16 -4.86 18.35
N VAL A 2 -8.69 -3.63 18.35
CA VAL A 2 -9.82 -3.30 17.46
C VAL A 2 -9.25 -3.16 16.06
N ALA A 3 -9.50 -4.13 15.18
CA ALA A 3 -9.35 -3.93 13.76
C ALA A 3 -10.45 -2.94 13.33
N LEU A 4 -10.07 -1.86 12.65
CA LEU A 4 -11.01 -0.93 12.02
C LEU A 4 -11.09 -1.31 10.54
N PRO A 5 -11.83 -2.39 10.17
CA PRO A 5 -12.03 -2.70 8.77
C PRO A 5 -12.65 -1.46 8.13
N PHE A 6 -12.21 -1.13 6.92
CA PHE A 6 -12.67 0.02 6.11
C PHE A 6 -11.98 1.38 6.34
N LEU A 7 -11.13 1.57 7.36
CA LEU A 7 -10.35 2.82 7.48
C LEU A 7 -9.02 2.71 6.71
N ARG A 8 -8.85 3.53 5.67
CA ARG A 8 -7.59 3.58 4.91
C ARG A 8 -6.54 4.43 5.63
N LEU A 9 -5.60 3.77 6.28
CA LEU A 9 -4.51 4.39 7.05
C LEU A 9 -3.15 4.30 6.35
N ASP A 10 -2.93 3.26 5.56
CA ASP A 10 -1.64 2.96 4.96
C ASP A 10 -1.51 3.61 3.57
N TYR A 11 -0.45 4.40 3.38
CA TYR A 11 -0.15 5.13 2.13
C TYR A 11 1.32 4.98 1.75
N ILE A 12 1.58 5.02 0.45
CA ILE A 12 2.93 5.09 -0.11
C ILE A 12 3.04 6.38 -0.91
N TRP A 13 3.94 7.26 -0.50
CA TRP A 13 4.31 8.46 -1.26
C TRP A 13 5.64 8.22 -1.98
N TYR A 14 5.79 8.84 -3.14
CA TYR A 14 7.01 8.76 -3.96
C TYR A 14 7.31 10.11 -4.59
N SER A 15 8.59 10.35 -4.91
CA SER A 15 9.05 11.62 -5.48
C SER A 15 8.72 11.72 -6.98
N PRO A 16 8.73 12.93 -7.58
CA PRO A 16 8.33 13.14 -8.96
C PRO A 16 9.15 12.37 -10.00
N GLU A 17 10.34 11.89 -9.68
CA GLU A 17 11.21 11.10 -10.56
C GLU A 17 10.70 9.66 -10.73
N LEU A 18 9.82 9.20 -9.84
CA LEU A 18 9.25 7.87 -9.87
C LEU A 18 7.82 7.90 -10.43
N ARG A 19 7.41 6.80 -11.06
CA ARG A 19 6.05 6.56 -11.53
C ARG A 19 5.52 5.25 -10.97
N ALA A 20 4.32 5.28 -10.38
CA ALA A 20 3.61 4.07 -10.00
C ALA A 20 2.94 3.43 -11.22
N THR A 21 3.28 2.17 -11.51
CA THR A 21 2.69 1.39 -12.60
C THR A 21 1.57 0.45 -12.11
N LYS A 22 1.61 0.06 -10.83
CA LYS A 22 0.55 -0.71 -10.14
C LYS A 22 0.50 -0.30 -8.67
N ALA A 23 -0.70 -0.23 -8.11
CA ALA A 23 -0.92 -0.03 -6.68
C ALA A 23 -2.11 -0.88 -6.23
N TYR A 24 -1.93 -1.71 -5.21
CA TYR A 24 -2.96 -2.63 -4.72
C TYR A 24 -2.73 -3.03 -3.27
N THR A 25 -3.77 -3.56 -2.64
CA THR A 25 -3.68 -4.20 -1.33
C THR A 25 -3.32 -5.68 -1.51
N GLY A 26 -2.25 -6.12 -0.85
CA GLY A 26 -1.76 -7.48 -0.92
C GLY A 26 -2.54 -8.47 -0.03
N PRO A 27 -2.16 -9.75 -0.06
CA PRO A 27 -2.85 -10.79 0.69
C PRO A 27 -2.66 -10.63 2.20
N PHE A 28 -3.60 -11.18 2.97
CA PHE A 28 -3.46 -11.31 4.42
C PHE A 28 -2.28 -12.22 4.77
N ILE A 29 -1.35 -11.70 5.60
CA ILE A 29 -0.11 -12.38 5.99
C ILE A 29 0.03 -12.53 7.52
N GLY A 30 -1.08 -12.47 8.26
CA GLY A 30 -1.09 -12.63 9.72
C GLY A 30 -1.01 -11.34 10.53
N ALA A 31 -1.06 -10.17 9.89
CA ALA A 31 -1.12 -8.86 10.54
C ALA A 31 -2.56 -8.29 10.57
N ASP A 32 -2.85 -7.44 11.54
CA ASP A 32 -4.17 -6.78 11.71
C ASP A 32 -4.53 -5.84 10.53
N HIS A 33 -3.55 -5.50 9.68
CA HIS A 33 -3.69 -4.66 8.50
C HIS A 33 -3.24 -5.45 7.25
N LEU A 34 -3.87 -5.15 6.11
CA LEU A 34 -3.42 -5.69 4.83
C LEU A 34 -2.26 -4.85 4.29
N PRO A 35 -1.23 -5.47 3.68
CA PRO A 35 -0.11 -4.71 3.14
C PRO A 35 -0.54 -3.87 1.93
N VAL A 36 -0.02 -2.65 1.82
CA VAL A 36 -0.15 -1.82 0.61
C VAL A 36 1.10 -2.04 -0.24
N ILE A 37 0.90 -2.36 -1.52
CA ILE A 37 1.99 -2.70 -2.44
C ILE A 37 1.93 -1.77 -3.65
N VAL A 38 3.08 -1.24 -4.05
CA VAL A 38 3.25 -0.43 -5.26
C VAL A 38 4.39 -0.99 -6.11
N GLN A 39 4.21 -1.00 -7.44
CA GLN A 39 5.30 -1.18 -8.39
C GLN A 39 5.72 0.19 -8.91
N LEU A 40 6.99 0.54 -8.75
CA LEU A 40 7.56 1.81 -9.17
C LEU A 40 8.52 1.60 -10.35
N GLU A 41 8.51 2.55 -11.28
CA GLU A 41 9.52 2.70 -12.32
C GLU A 41 10.17 4.08 -12.21
N LEU A 42 11.44 4.18 -12.58
CA LEU A 42 12.10 5.47 -12.81
C LEU A 42 11.58 6.03 -14.13
N LYS A 43 11.22 7.32 -14.14
CA LYS A 43 10.75 8.01 -15.35
C LYS A 43 11.84 8.23 -16.37
#